data_AF-A0A418WH16-F1
#
_entry.id   AF-A0A418WH16-F1
#
_cell.length_a   1.000
_cell.length_b   1.000
_cell.length_c   1.000
_cell.angle_alpha   90.00
_cell.angle_beta   90.00
_cell.angle_gamma   90.00
#
_symmetry.space_group_name_H-M   'P 1'
#
loop_
_entity.id
_entity.type
_entity.pdbx_description
1 polymer ?
#
loop_
_entity_poly.entity_id
_entity_poly.type
_entity_poly.pdbx_seq_one_letter_code
_entity_poly.pdbx_strand_id
1 'polypeptide(L)' 'MPIVTILSPGNRLLYIDGVYSEKAGRIPVALILPDGPHVLETVNSKRQVDYRLAILGNQDIDVRLTRVIPPEPLP' A
#
# COMPACT_ATOMS: atom_id res chain seq x y z
N MET A 1 4.81 -18.41 -0.89
CA MET A 1 4.29 -17.12 -0.44
C MET A 1 5.40 -16.09 -0.62
N PRO A 2 5.32 -15.26 -1.66
CA PRO A 2 6.33 -14.27 -1.95
C PRO A 2 6.37 -13.13 -0.93
N ILE A 3 7.52 -12.46 -0.90
CA ILE A 3 7.81 -11.31 -0.06
C ILE A 3 7.64 -10.03 -0.88
N VAL A 4 6.70 -9.19 -0.46
CA VAL A 4 6.51 -7.85 -1.02
C VAL A 4 7.09 -6.81 -0.07
N THR A 5 8.08 -6.05 -0.53
CA THR A 5 8.67 -4.95 0.23
C THR A 5 8.12 -3.62 -0.25
N ILE A 6 7.37 -2.94 0.60
CA ILE A 6 6.84 -1.60 0.29
C ILE A 6 7.87 -0.56 0.71
N LEU A 7 8.37 0.21 -0.26
CA LEU A 7 9.42 1.21 -0.08
C LEU A 7 8.89 2.65 0.10
N SER A 8 7.65 2.93 -0.28
CA SER A 8 7.01 4.25 -0.13
C SER A 8 5.49 4.17 -0.36
N PRO A 9 4.66 5.04 0.26
CA PRO A 9 5.01 6.18 1.13
C PRO A 9 5.21 5.82 2.62
N GLY A 10 6.17 6.46 3.29
CA GLY A 10 6.44 6.27 4.73
C GLY A 10 5.41 6.93 5.64
N ASN A 11 5.35 6.51 6.91
CA ASN A 11 4.48 7.09 7.96
C ASN A 11 2.99 7.13 7.61
N ARG A 12 2.49 6.09 6.93
CA ARG A 12 1.07 5.95 6.57
C ARG A 12 0.46 4.67 7.11
N LEU A 13 -0.84 4.71 7.37
CA LEU A 13 -1.63 3.52 7.62
C LEU A 13 -1.71 2.71 6.32
N LEU A 14 -1.35 1.44 6.40
CA LEU A 14 -1.31 0.51 5.28
C LEU A 14 -2.50 -0.45 5.35
N TYR A 15 -3.18 -0.63 4.22
CA TYR A 15 -4.25 -1.58 4.02
C TYR A 15 -3.88 -2.51 2.86
N ILE A 16 -4.19 -3.80 3.01
CA ILE A 16 -3.99 -4.85 2.02
C ILE A 16 -5.35 -5.49 1.79
N ASP A 17 -5.86 -5.40 0.57
CA ASP A 17 -7.20 -5.90 0.22
C ASP A 17 -8.31 -5.37 1.15
N GLY A 18 -8.19 -4.10 1.55
CA GLY A 18 -9.11 -3.42 2.47
C GLY A 18 -8.92 -3.75 3.96
N VAL A 19 -7.97 -4.62 4.32
CA VAL A 19 -7.67 -5.00 5.71
C VAL A 19 -6.46 -4.23 6.23
N TYR A 20 -6.59 -3.63 7.41
CA TYR A 20 -5.49 -2.91 8.05
C TYR A 20 -4.30 -3.83 8.36
N SER A 21 -3.09 -3.38 8.03
CA SER A 21 -1.84 -4.06 8.38
C SER A 21 -1.22 -3.46 9.63
N GLU A 22 -0.96 -4.27 10.65
CA GLU A 22 -0.30 -3.84 11.89
C GLU A 22 1.14 -3.33 11.68
N LYS A 23 1.76 -3.67 10.54
CA LYS A 23 3.09 -3.17 10.15
C LYS A 23 3.05 -1.78 9.52
N ALA A 24 1.88 -1.14 9.48
CA ALA A 24 1.70 0.24 9.02
C ALA A 24 2.72 1.23 9.64
N GLY A 25 3.12 2.22 8.85
CA GLY A 25 4.02 3.29 9.28
C GLY A 25 5.52 2.94 9.27
N ARG A 26 5.90 1.67 9.23
CA ARG A 26 7.31 1.22 9.24
C ARG A 26 7.80 0.99 7.82
N ILE A 27 8.25 2.04 7.12
CA ILE A 27 8.85 1.87 5.79
C ILE A 27 10.38 1.81 5.89
N PRO A 28 11.05 0.87 5.19
CA PRO A 28 10.47 -0.19 4.35
C PRO A 28 9.74 -1.29 5.17
N VAL A 29 8.62 -1.80 4.64
CA VAL A 29 7.87 -2.91 5.25
C VAL A 29 7.88 -4.13 4.34
N ALA A 30 8.32 -5.28 4.87
CA ALA A 30 8.23 -6.57 4.20
C ALA A 30 6.96 -7.33 4.66
N LEU A 31 6.19 -7.81 3.69
CA LEU A 31 4.96 -8.56 3.85
C LEU A 31 5.04 -9.87 3.10
N ILE A 32 4.51 -10.93 3.71
CA ILE A 32 4.33 -12.21 3.03
C ILE A 32 2.89 -12.20 2.51
N LEU A 33 2.72 -12.24 1.20
CA LEU A 33 1.40 -12.29 0.56
C LEU A 33 1.15 -13.69 -0.02
N PRO A 34 -0.10 -14.18 0.00
CA PRO A 34 -0.50 -15.35 -0.76
C PRO A 34 -0.28 -15.15 -2.27
N ASP A 35 -0.30 -16.25 -3.02
CA ASP A 35 -0.27 -16.17 -4.47
C ASP A 35 -1.61 -15.63 -5.00
N GLY A 36 -1.59 -14.50 -5.68
CA GLY A 36 -2.81 -13.90 -6.22
C GLY A 36 -2.74 -12.38 -6.43
N PRO A 37 -3.82 -11.78 -6.95
CA PRO A 37 -3.94 -10.34 -7.09
C PRO A 37 -4.14 -9.69 -5.71
N HIS A 38 -3.41 -8.61 -5.46
CA HIS A 38 -3.51 -7.84 -4.23
C HIS A 38 -3.57 -6.34 -4.53
N VAL A 39 -4.33 -5.61 -3.70
CA VAL A 39 -4.38 -4.15 -3.72
C VAL A 39 -3.75 -3.62 -2.44
N LEU A 40 -2.69 -2.84 -2.60
CA LEU A 40 -1.98 -2.16 -1.52
C LEU A 40 -2.44 -0.70 -1.48
N GLU A 41 -2.88 -0.24 -0.32
CA GLU A 41 -3.45 1.10 -0.15
C GLU A 41 -2.90 1.79 1.08
N THR A 42 -2.74 3.10 1.01
CA THR A 42 -2.57 3.93 2.21
C THR A 42 -3.68 4.95 2.33
N VAL A 43 -3.95 5.38 3.56
CA VAL A 43 -4.90 6.45 3.82
C VAL A 43 -4.24 7.69 4.43
N ASN A 44 -4.84 8.85 4.16
CA ASN A 44 -4.47 10.13 4.75
C ASN A 44 -5.12 10.35 6.14
N SER A 45 -4.85 11.50 6.75
CA SER A 45 -5.43 11.89 8.05
C SER A 45 -6.97 11.97 8.05
N LYS A 46 -7.59 12.15 6.88
CA LYS A 46 -9.05 12.12 6.67
C LYS A 46 -9.60 10.71 6.42
N ARG A 47 -8.78 9.66 6.57
CA ARG A 47 -9.11 8.25 6.26
C ARG A 47 -9.51 8.01 4.80
N GLN A 48 -9.01 8.83 3.88
CA GLN A 48 -9.22 8.65 2.43
C GLN A 48 -7.98 8.01 1.81
N VAL A 49 -8.18 7.09 0.85
CA VAL A 49 -7.08 6.48 0.11
C VAL A 49 -6.30 7.55 -0.65
N ASP A 50 -5.00 7.65 -0.40
CA ASP A 50 -4.13 8.65 -1.03
C ASP A 50 -2.96 8.04 -1.81
N TYR A 51 -2.65 6.76 -1.60
CA TYR A 51 -1.76 5.98 -2.46
C TYR A 51 -2.33 4.59 -2.67
N ARG A 52 -2.12 4.03 -3.88
CA ARG A 52 -2.59 2.70 -4.26
C ARG A 52 -1.61 2.05 -5.24
N LEU A 53 -1.51 0.73 -5.17
CA LEU A 53 -0.90 -0.09 -6.21
C LEU A 53 -1.56 -1.46 -6.25
N ALA A 54 -1.92 -1.93 -7.44
CA ALA A 54 -2.32 -3.31 -7.65
C ALA A 54 -1.09 -4.12 -8.09
N ILE A 55 -0.90 -5.28 -7.46
CA ILE A 55 0.21 -6.19 -7.77
C ILE A 55 -0.29 -7.62 -7.90
N LEU A 56 0.54 -8.46 -8.51
CA LEU A 56 0.40 -9.90 -8.45
C LEU A 56 1.45 -10.42 -7.45
N GLY A 57 0.99 -11.00 -6.35
CA GLY A 57 1.86 -11.62 -5.35
C GLY A 57 2.36 -12.97 -5.83
N ASN A 58 3.07 -13.05 -6.95
CA ASN A 58 3.62 -14.30 -7.51
C ASN A 58 5.16 -14.38 -7.44
N GLN A 59 5.81 -13.33 -6.97
CA GLN A 59 7.26 -13.24 -6.84
C GLN A 59 7.65 -12.22 -5.78
N ASP A 60 8.87 -12.34 -5.28
CA ASP A 60 9.43 -11.33 -4.39
C ASP A 60 9.60 -10.01 -5.17
N ILE A 61 9.07 -8.92 -4.61
CA ILE A 61 9.04 -7.64 -5.32
C ILE A 61 9.11 -6.44 -4.38
N ASP A 62 9.92 -5.47 -4.78
CA ASP A 62 9.96 -4.16 -4.16
C ASP A 62 9.00 -3.21 -4.87
N VAL A 63 8.13 -2.56 -4.10
CA VAL A 63 7.04 -1.75 -4.64
C VAL A 63 7.02 -0.35 -4.05
N ARG A 64 6.62 0.61 -4.89
CA ARG A 64 6.35 1.99 -4.51
C ARG A 64 4.92 2.30 -4.89
N LEU A 65 4.07 2.58 -3.90
CA LEU A 65 2.68 2.90 -4.20
C LEU A 65 2.61 4.24 -4.95
N THR A 66 1.66 4.34 -5.87
CA THR A 66 1.46 5.55 -6.66
C THR A 66 0.39 6.40 -5.99
N ARG A 67 0.59 7.72 -5.99
CA ARG A 67 -0.40 8.63 -5.40
C ARG A 67 -1.70 8.50 -6.17
N VAL A 68 -2.78 8.22 -5.44
CA VAL A 68 -4.13 8.32 -5.99
C VAL A 68 -4.46 9.80 -5.99
N ILE A 69 -4.55 10.40 -7.18
CA ILE A 69 -4.94 11.81 -7.31
C ILE A 69 -6.37 11.96 -6.78
N PRO A 70 -6.63 12.76 -5.73
CA PRO A 70 -7.95 13.33 -5.51
C PRO A 70 -8.08 14.57 -6.41
N PRO A 71 -9.27 14.93 -6.95
CA PRO A 71 -9.44 16.16 -7.71
C PRO A 71 -8.95 17.37 -6.90
N GLU A 72 -8.44 18.41 -7.57
CA GLU A 72 -8.04 19.66 -6.92
C GLU A 72 -9.09 20.09 -5.89
N PRO A 73 -8.69 20.65 -4.73
CA PRO A 73 -9.65 21.29 -3.86
C PRO A 73 -10.38 22.35 -4.70
N LEU A 74 -11.72 22.30 -4.74
CA LEU A 74 -12.45 23.46 -5.26
C LEU A 74 -12.07 24.67 -4.38
N PRO A 75 -11.83 25.84 -5.01
CA PRO A 75 -11.24 27.01 -4.38
C PRO A 75 -12.01 27.50 -3.14
#